data_AF-A0A453DFU0-F1
#
_entry.id   AF-A0A453DFU0-F1
#
_cell.length_a   1.000
_cell.length_b   1.000
_cell.length_c   1.000
_cell.angle_alpha   90.00
_cell.angle_beta   90.00
_cell.angle_gamma   90.00
#
_symmetry.space_group_name_H-M   'P 1'
#
loop_
_entity.id
_entity.type
_entity.pdbx_description
1 polymer ?
#
loop_
_entity_poly.entity_id
_entity_poly.type
_entity_poly.pdbx_seq_one_letter_code
_entity_poly.pdbx_strand_id
1 'polypeptide(L)' 'VRCWIADRLARRSLQHPAHCPLCDQAPETMHHLLLACQFARQIWHETLSWLRVPFPPPAHEPSLNDWWQSTR' A
#
# COMPACT_ATOMS: atom_id res chain seq x y z
N VAL A 1 4.10 -11.12 -9.41
CA VAL A 1 4.95 -9.96 -9.04
C VAL A 1 5.65 -10.31 -7.73
N ARG A 2 6.98 -10.47 -7.72
CA ARG A 2 7.74 -10.75 -6.50
C ARG A 2 7.78 -9.47 -5.65
N CYS A 3 7.04 -9.47 -4.55
CA CYS A 3 6.97 -8.34 -3.64
C CYS A 3 8.25 -8.32 -2.77
N TRP A 4 9.09 -7.31 -2.96
CA TRP A 4 10.40 -7.16 -2.31
C TRP A 4 10.34 -7.11 -0.77
N ILE A 5 9.17 -6.84 -0.19
CA ILE A 5 8.96 -6.79 1.27
C ILE A 5 8.96 -8.20 1.87
N ALA A 6 8.30 -9.16 1.21
CA ALA A 6 8.23 -10.54 1.69
C ALA A 6 9.61 -11.23 1.69
N ASP A 7 10.43 -10.99 0.67
CA ASP A 7 11.78 -11.58 0.54
C ASP A 7 12.78 -11.00 1.57
N ARG A 8 12.57 -9.75 2.01
CA ARG A 8 13.40 -9.10 3.04
C ARG A 8 12.99 -9.54 4.46
N LEU A 9 11.73 -9.89 4.68
CA LEU A 9 11.23 -10.45 5.95
C LEU A 9 11.70 -11.89 6.18
N ALA A 10 11.72 -12.73 5.13
CA ALA A 10 12.13 -14.13 5.21
C ALA A 10 13.58 -14.31 5.71
N ARG A 11 14.47 -13.32 5.53
CA ARG A 11 15.88 -13.41 5.94
C ARG A 11 16.17 -13.03 7.38
N ARG A 12 15.20 -12.53 8.14
CA ARG A 12 15.46 -11.94 9.47
C ARG A 12 14.78 -12.61 10.66
N SER A 13 14.06 -13.72 10.48
CA SER A 13 13.32 -14.39 11.58
C SER A 13 12.49 -13.42 12.42
N LEU A 14 12.02 -12.32 11.81
CA LEU A 14 11.20 -11.33 12.48
C LEU A 14 9.78 -11.86 12.41
N GLN A 15 9.22 -12.11 13.59
CA GLN A 15 7.81 -12.44 13.78
C GLN A 15 7.00 -11.53 12.86
N HIS A 16 6.16 -12.12 11.99
CA HIS A 16 5.26 -11.35 11.14
C HIS A 16 4.59 -10.30 12.04
N PRO A 17 4.79 -9.00 11.79
CA PRO A 17 4.04 -7.99 12.51
C PRO A 17 2.57 -8.33 12.29
N ALA A 18 1.86 -8.66 13.37
CA ALA A 18 0.44 -8.96 13.29
C ALA A 18 -0.36 -7.73 12.79
N HIS A 19 0.29 -6.56 12.78
CA HIS A 19 -0.25 -5.25 12.46
C HIS A 19 0.68 -4.49 11.50
N CYS A 20 0.09 -3.58 10.73
CA CYS A 20 0.75 -2.76 9.73
C CYS A 20 1.82 -1.86 10.37
N PRO A 21 3.09 -1.90 9.93
CA PRO A 21 4.16 -1.10 10.51
C PRO A 21 4.01 0.42 10.33
N LEU A 22 3.07 0.86 9.47
CA LEU A 22 2.86 2.28 9.16
C LEU A 22 1.79 2.93 10.05
N CYS A 23 0.70 2.20 10.34
CA CYS A 23 -0.44 2.74 11.09
C CYS A 23 -0.77 1.97 12.36
N ASP A 24 -0.19 0.78 12.55
CA ASP A 24 -0.38 -0.14 13.68
C ASP A 24 -1.83 -0.54 13.98
N GLN A 25 -2.76 -0.29 13.05
CA GLN A 25 -4.21 -0.42 13.28
C GLN A 25 -4.85 -1.67 12.66
N ALA A 26 -4.22 -2.27 11.65
CA ALA A 26 -4.80 -3.38 10.88
C ALA A 26 -3.72 -4.39 10.49
N PRO A 27 -4.07 -5.64 10.14
CA PRO A 27 -3.09 -6.64 9.75
C PRO A 27 -2.19 -6.21 8.59
N GLU A 28 -0.92 -6.59 8.67
CA GLU A 28 0.02 -6.35 7.58
C GLU A 28 -0.38 -7.21 6.37
N THR A 29 -1.02 -6.58 5.38
CA THR A 29 -1.34 -7.19 4.09
C THR A 29 -0.86 -6.27 2.98
N MET A 30 -0.54 -6.81 1.80
CA MET A 30 -0.14 -5.98 0.65
C MET A 30 -1.23 -4.97 0.28
N HIS A 31 -2.50 -5.38 0.35
CA HIS A 31 -3.64 -4.49 0.12
C HIS A 31 -3.65 -3.34 1.14
N HIS A 32 -3.49 -3.65 2.43
CA HIS A 32 -3.46 -2.61 3.44
C HIS A 32 -2.25 -1.68 3.31
N LEU A 33 -1.03 -2.21 3.15
CA LEU A 33 0.18 -1.43 3.00
C LEU A 33 0.17 -0.46 1.81
N LEU A 34 -0.50 -0.82 0.72
CA LEU A 34 -0.47 -0.04 -0.52
C LEU A 34 -1.73 0.81 -0.74
N LEU A 35 -2.91 0.38 -0.27
CA LEU A 35 -4.20 0.96 -0.65
C LEU A 35 -5.00 1.45 0.56
N ALA A 36 -5.16 0.60 1.58
CA ALA A 36 -6.07 0.89 2.69
C ALA A 36 -5.41 1.58 3.90
N CYS A 37 -4.09 1.57 4.03
CA CYS A 37 -3.38 2.24 5.11
C CYS A 37 -3.50 3.76 4.96
N GLN A 38 -3.90 4.46 6.03
CA GLN A 38 -4.03 5.91 6.02
C GLN A 38 -2.72 6.61 5.64
N PHE A 39 -1.59 6.10 6.12
CA PHE A 39 -0.27 6.61 5.76
C PHE A 39 0.04 6.41 4.27
N ALA A 40 -0.29 5.24 3.72
CA ALA A 40 -0.13 4.97 2.29
C ALA A 40 -1.01 5.88 1.43
N ARG A 41 -2.25 6.16 1.86
CA ARG A 41 -3.15 7.11 1.18
C ARG A 41 -2.58 8.52 1.15
N GLN A 42 -1.93 8.95 2.22
CA GLN A 42 -1.24 10.24 2.26
C GLN A 42 -0.07 10.27 1.28
N ILE A 43 0.75 9.21 1.22
CA ILE A 43 1.84 9.10 0.23
C ILE A 43 1.29 9.17 -1.20
N TRP A 44 0.20 8.46 -1.50
CA TRP A 44 -0.44 8.53 -2.80
C TRP A 44 -0.90 9.95 -3.11
N HIS A 45 -1.56 10.63 -2.18
CA HIS A 45 -1.98 12.00 -2.37
C HIS A 45 -0.80 12.93 -2.69
N GLU A 46 0.27 12.89 -1.90
CA GLU A 46 1.48 13.69 -2.13
C GLU A 46 2.14 13.36 -3.48
N THR A 47 2.26 12.08 -3.81
CA THR A 47 2.90 11.62 -5.06
C THR A 47 2.08 12.04 -6.28
N LEU A 48 0.76 11.89 -6.25
CA LEU A 48 -0.12 12.26 -7.37
C LEU A 48 -0.23 13.77 -7.53
N SER A 49 -0.27 14.50 -6.42
CA SER A 49 -0.18 15.96 -6.41
C SER A 49 1.13 16.43 -7.06
N TRP A 50 2.25 15.83 -6.67
CA TRP A 50 3.57 16.14 -7.24
C TRP A 50 3.64 15.83 -8.74
N LEU A 51 3.09 14.70 -9.17
CA LEU A 51 3.04 14.29 -10.58
C LEU A 51 1.97 15.05 -11.40
N ARG A 52 1.12 15.87 -10.76
CA ARG A 52 -0.02 16.58 -11.36
C ARG A 52 -0.99 15.65 -12.07
N VAL A 53 -1.21 14.50 -11.47
CA VAL A 53 -2.05 13.45 -12.03
C VAL A 53 -3.48 13.62 -11.49
N PRO A 54 -4.50 13.74 -12.36
CA PRO A 54 -5.84 14.17 -11.94
C PRO A 54 -6.72 13.07 -11.33
N PHE A 55 -6.17 11.88 -11.07
CA PHE A 55 -6.96 10.78 -10.51
C PHE A 55 -6.85 10.68 -8.98
N PRO A 56 -7.90 10.18 -8.31
CA PRO A 56 -7.90 10.08 -6.86
C PRO A 56 -6.93 9.00 -6.36
N PRO A 57 -6.38 9.16 -5.15
CA PRO A 57 -5.63 8.10 -4.49
C PRO A 57 -6.53 6.87 -4.26
N PRO A 58 -5.94 5.66 -4.18
CA PRO A 58 -6.72 4.45 -3.93
C PRO A 58 -7.47 4.54 -2.59
N ALA A 59 -8.67 3.95 -2.55
CA ALA A 59 -9.55 4.03 -1.37
C ALA A 59 -10.22 2.71 -1.02
N HIS A 60 -10.87 2.03 -1.97
CA HIS A 60 -11.70 0.83 -1.72
C HIS A 60 -11.50 -0.29 -2.74
N GLU A 61 -10.53 -0.14 -3.63
CA GLU A 61 -10.29 -1.04 -4.75
C GLU A 61 -9.64 -2.34 -4.28
N PRO A 62 -10.12 -3.51 -4.73
CA PRO A 62 -9.67 -4.79 -4.19
C PRO A 62 -8.18 -5.06 -4.46
N SER A 63 -7.62 -4.49 -5.51
CA SER A 63 -6.19 -4.54 -5.80
C SER A 63 -5.66 -3.24 -6.40
N LEU A 64 -4.33 -3.07 -6.34
CA LEU A 64 -3.63 -1.95 -6.95
C LEU A 64 -3.86 -1.90 -8.46
N ASN A 65 -3.98 -3.08 -9.09
CA ASN A 65 -4.26 -3.15 -10.52
C ASN A 65 -5.66 -2.63 -10.84
N ASP A 66 -6.67 -2.96 -10.03
CA ASP A 66 -8.04 -2.50 -10.28
C ASP A 66 -8.15 -0.98 -10.17
N TRP A 67 -7.49 -0.38 -9.18
CA TRP A 67 -7.34 1.07 -9.11
C TRP A 67 -6.59 1.65 -10.32
N TRP A 68 -5.49 1.02 -10.73
CA TRP A 68 -4.75 1.51 -11.90
C TRP A 68 -5.58 1.45 -13.19
N GLN A 69 -6.42 0.43 -13.36
CA GLN A 69 -7.30 0.35 -14.54
C GLN A 69 -8.47 1.33 -14.45
N SER A 70 -8.96 1.70 -13.27
CA SER A 70 -10.05 2.68 -13.12
C SER A 70 -9.61 4.12 -13.37
N THR A 71 -8.30 4.37 -13.35
CA THR A 71 -7.69 5.70 -13.55
C THR A 71 -7.22 5.95 -14.99
N ARG A 72 -7.34 4.95 -15.87
CA ARG A 72 -7.01 5.01 -17.30
C ARG A 72 -8.24 5.30 -18.14
#